data_AF-A0A843KPE8-F1
#
_entry.id   AF-A0A843KPE8-F1
#
_cell.length_a   1.000
_cell.length_b   1.000
_cell.length_c   1.000
_cell.angle_alpha   90.00
_cell.angle_beta   90.00
_cell.angle_gamma   90.00
#
_symmetry.space_group_name_H-M   'P 1'
#
loop_
_entity.id
_entity.type
_entity.pdbx_description
1 polymer ?
#
loop_
_entity_poly.entity_id
_entity_poly.type
_entity_poly.pdbx_seq_one_letter_code
_entity_poly.pdbx_strand_id
1 'polypeptide(L)'
;MKAPLLVACLCCALIVILSSSGCMASAKDQAYYDNWVAAEPDNAEAWCIRGMYYNDNYGQYAEAMESCDRALELDPEYGLAWYLKGVILTNMNMTGEAAPCFENATRYDPGLEKGVQAIVGNTR
;
A
#
# COMPACT_ATOMS: atom_id res chain seq x y z
N MET A 1 -23.42 -14.92 -36.99
CA MET A 1 -22.27 -14.00 -37.07
C MET A 1 -22.18 -13.25 -35.74
N LYS A 2 -21.06 -13.47 -35.01
CA LYS A 2 -20.43 -12.70 -33.90
C LYS A 2 -21.27 -12.23 -32.69
N ALA A 3 -20.83 -12.67 -31.50
CA ALA A 3 -21.18 -12.18 -30.15
C ALA A 3 -20.21 -11.03 -29.71
N PRO A 4 -20.09 -10.64 -28.42
CA PRO A 4 -20.99 -9.87 -27.53
C PRO A 4 -20.25 -8.67 -26.85
N LEU A 5 -20.94 -7.70 -26.25
CA LEU A 5 -20.35 -6.72 -25.29
C LEU A 5 -21.47 -5.94 -24.58
N LEU A 6 -21.75 -6.23 -23.29
CA LEU A 6 -22.37 -5.30 -22.30
C LEU A 6 -22.64 -5.97 -20.93
N VAL A 7 -21.79 -6.91 -20.49
CA VAL A 7 -21.86 -7.53 -19.13
C VAL A 7 -20.78 -6.93 -18.20
N ALA A 8 -20.39 -5.67 -18.41
CA ALA A 8 -19.26 -5.06 -17.69
C ALA A 8 -19.64 -4.07 -16.56
N CYS A 9 -20.91 -3.72 -16.36
CA CYS A 9 -21.27 -2.60 -15.46
C CYS A 9 -21.78 -2.98 -14.06
N LEU A 10 -22.02 -4.25 -13.74
CA LEU A 10 -22.60 -4.63 -12.44
C LEU A 10 -21.56 -4.98 -11.35
N CYS A 11 -20.32 -5.32 -11.71
CA CYS A 11 -19.29 -5.65 -10.71
C CYS A 11 -18.73 -4.42 -9.99
N CYS A 12 -18.55 -3.28 -10.66
CA CYS A 12 -18.00 -2.09 -10.00
C CYS A 12 -19.00 -1.42 -9.04
N ALA A 13 -20.29 -1.44 -9.33
CA ALA A 13 -21.31 -0.82 -8.48
C ALA A 13 -21.53 -1.60 -7.16
N LEU A 14 -21.32 -2.92 -7.16
CA LEU A 14 -21.47 -3.76 -5.95
C LEU A 14 -20.27 -3.63 -5.00
N ILE A 15 -19.06 -3.38 -5.51
CA ILE A 15 -17.85 -3.19 -4.70
C ILE A 15 -17.94 -1.88 -3.88
N VAL A 16 -18.46 -0.80 -4.47
CA VAL A 16 -18.58 0.50 -3.78
C VAL A 16 -19.61 0.49 -2.64
N ILE A 17 -20.65 -0.35 -2.74
CA ILE A 17 -21.72 -0.40 -1.73
C ILE A 17 -21.30 -1.19 -0.48
N LEU A 18 -20.41 -2.19 -0.61
CA LEU A 18 -19.96 -3.00 0.54
C LEU A 18 -18.93 -2.29 1.42
N SER A 19 -18.19 -1.30 0.90
CA SER A 19 -17.24 -0.48 1.68
C SER A 19 -17.93 0.51 2.65
N SER A 20 -19.24 0.70 2.52
CA SER A 20 -19.97 1.77 3.22
C SER A 20 -20.45 1.41 4.62
N SER A 21 -20.27 0.16 5.10
CA SER A 21 -20.87 -0.28 6.38
C SER A 21 -19.99 -0.11 7.63
N GLY A 22 -18.83 0.54 7.53
CA GLY A 22 -17.95 0.82 8.70
C GLY A 22 -17.31 2.22 8.73
N CYS A 23 -17.67 3.12 7.82
CA CYS A 23 -16.75 4.15 7.30
C CYS A 23 -16.70 5.51 8.06
N MET A 24 -17.52 5.75 9.09
CA MET A 24 -17.61 7.11 9.65
C MET A 24 -16.41 7.55 10.51
N ALA A 25 -15.62 6.62 11.08
CA ALA A 25 -14.49 6.96 11.94
C ALA A 25 -13.19 7.24 11.16
N SER A 26 -12.95 6.55 10.05
CA SER A 26 -11.71 6.67 9.26
C SER A 26 -11.76 7.78 8.21
N ALA A 27 -12.94 8.19 7.74
CA ALA A 27 -13.09 9.12 6.61
C ALA A 27 -12.38 10.48 6.78
N LYS A 28 -12.31 11.00 8.02
CA LYS A 28 -11.61 12.28 8.29
C LYS A 28 -10.09 12.14 8.14
N ASP A 29 -9.55 11.02 8.61
CA ASP A 29 -8.11 10.75 8.54
C ASP A 29 -7.71 10.39 7.11
N GLN A 30 -8.56 9.67 6.38
CA GLN A 30 -8.36 9.39 4.95
C GLN A 30 -8.24 10.69 4.14
N ALA A 31 -9.19 11.61 4.33
CA ALA A 31 -9.17 12.89 3.64
C ALA A 31 -7.92 13.71 3.96
N TYR A 32 -7.35 13.58 5.15
CA TYR A 32 -6.09 14.25 5.50
C TYR A 32 -4.93 13.75 4.64
N TYR A 33 -4.73 12.43 4.58
CA TYR A 33 -3.62 11.85 3.80
C TYR A 33 -3.81 12.01 2.29
N ASP A 34 -5.05 11.88 1.79
CA ASP A 34 -5.37 12.12 0.38
C ASP A 34 -5.14 13.59 -0.01
N ASN A 35 -5.52 14.55 0.83
CA ASN A 35 -5.25 15.96 0.58
C ASN A 35 -3.76 16.29 0.66
N TRP A 36 -3.01 15.62 1.54
CA TRP A 36 -1.57 15.85 1.65
C TRP A 36 -0.84 15.44 0.36
N VAL A 37 -1.10 14.24 -0.16
CA VAL A 37 -0.50 13.80 -1.43
C VAL A 37 -0.99 14.62 -2.63
N ALA A 38 -2.20 15.18 -2.57
CA ALA A 38 -2.69 16.09 -3.60
C ALA A 38 -2.01 17.47 -3.55
N ALA A 39 -1.67 17.97 -2.36
CA ALA A 39 -0.95 19.22 -2.17
C ALA A 39 0.55 19.08 -2.51
N GLU A 40 1.13 17.90 -2.23
CA GLU A 40 2.54 17.60 -2.40
C GLU A 40 2.74 16.31 -3.23
N PRO A 41 2.37 16.30 -4.52
CA PRO A 41 2.37 15.09 -5.34
C PRO A 41 3.77 14.53 -5.62
N ASP A 42 4.81 15.33 -5.41
CA ASP A 42 6.21 14.97 -5.62
C ASP A 42 6.94 14.67 -4.29
N ASN A 43 6.21 14.56 -3.17
CA ASN A 43 6.77 14.21 -1.87
C ASN A 43 6.64 12.71 -1.60
N ALA A 44 7.74 11.96 -1.75
CA ALA A 44 7.78 10.51 -1.51
C ALA A 44 7.38 10.12 -0.07
N GLU A 45 7.74 10.94 0.92
CA GLU A 45 7.38 10.71 2.33
C GLU A 45 5.87 10.81 2.53
N ALA A 46 5.21 11.80 1.94
CA ALA A 46 3.76 11.96 2.01
C ALA A 46 3.03 10.72 1.45
N TRP A 47 3.49 10.20 0.30
CA TRP A 47 2.98 8.96 -0.27
C TRP A 47 3.25 7.74 0.62
N CYS A 48 4.44 7.61 1.19
CA CYS A 48 4.74 6.51 2.11
C CYS A 48 3.84 6.55 3.36
N ILE A 49 3.61 7.73 3.94
CA ILE A 49 2.75 7.88 5.12
C ILE A 49 1.28 7.59 4.78
N ARG A 50 0.82 8.01 3.61
CA ARG A 50 -0.50 7.60 3.10
C ARG A 50 -0.59 6.07 3.01
N GLY A 51 0.43 5.41 2.48
CA GLY A 51 0.49 3.94 2.41
C GLY A 51 0.39 3.27 3.78
N MET A 52 1.09 3.80 4.79
CA MET A 52 1.02 3.28 6.18
C MET A 52 -0.40 3.36 6.72
N TYR A 53 -1.06 4.50 6.51
CA TYR A 53 -2.44 4.70 6.93
C TYR A 53 -3.38 3.67 6.32
N TYR A 54 -3.30 3.41 5.00
CA TYR A 54 -4.18 2.44 4.33
C TYR A 54 -3.87 0.99 4.73
N ASN A 55 -2.60 0.66 4.99
CA ASN A 55 -2.24 -0.67 5.52
C ASN A 55 -2.87 -0.93 6.89
N ASP A 56 -2.87 0.07 7.77
CA ASP A 56 -3.38 -0.06 9.15
C ASP A 56 -4.92 -0.04 9.20
N ASN A 57 -5.58 0.61 8.23
CA ASN A 57 -7.04 0.66 8.13
C ASN A 57 -7.61 -0.56 7.38
N TYR A 58 -7.64 -1.71 8.07
CA TYR A 58 -8.39 -2.91 7.67
C TYR A 58 -8.03 -3.49 6.28
N GLY A 59 -6.77 -3.43 5.88
CA GLY A 59 -6.31 -4.16 4.69
C GLY A 59 -6.78 -3.55 3.37
N GLN A 60 -6.86 -2.21 3.31
CA GLN A 60 -6.90 -1.45 2.05
C GLN A 60 -5.54 -1.54 1.34
N TYR A 61 -5.13 -2.78 1.02
CA TYR A 61 -3.81 -3.08 0.49
C TYR A 61 -3.63 -2.53 -0.92
N ALA A 62 -4.71 -2.33 -1.69
CA ALA A 62 -4.61 -1.74 -3.02
C ALA A 62 -4.14 -0.28 -2.96
N GLU A 63 -4.80 0.54 -2.13
CA GLU A 63 -4.44 1.94 -1.91
C GLU A 63 -3.07 2.07 -1.21
N ALA A 64 -2.74 1.13 -0.32
CA ALA A 64 -1.44 1.09 0.33
C ALA A 64 -0.31 0.78 -0.67
N MET A 65 -0.51 -0.23 -1.55
CA MET A 65 0.45 -0.59 -2.60
C MET A 65 0.63 0.53 -3.62
N GLU A 66 -0.47 1.16 -4.06
CA GLU A 66 -0.43 2.33 -4.95
C GLU A 66 0.43 3.45 -4.34
N SER A 67 0.26 3.71 -3.05
CA SER A 67 1.00 4.74 -2.35
C SER A 67 2.49 4.40 -2.23
N CYS A 68 2.83 3.14 -1.93
CA CYS A 68 4.22 2.68 -1.94
C CYS A 68 4.85 2.79 -3.32
N ASP A 69 4.14 2.37 -4.37
CA ASP A 69 4.63 2.44 -5.75
C ASP A 69 4.88 3.89 -6.15
N ARG A 70 3.97 4.80 -5.82
CA ARG A 70 4.15 6.22 -6.10
C ARG A 70 5.32 6.85 -5.32
N ALA A 71 5.51 6.46 -4.06
CA ALA A 71 6.68 6.88 -3.28
C ALA A 71 7.99 6.41 -3.93
N LEU A 72 8.03 5.17 -4.43
CA LEU A 72 9.20 4.57 -5.08
C LEU A 72 9.45 5.08 -6.51
N GLU A 73 8.41 5.56 -7.21
CA GLU A 73 8.58 6.29 -8.48
C GLU A 73 9.28 7.63 -8.28
N LEU A 74 9.00 8.32 -7.16
CA LEU A 74 9.58 9.60 -6.80
C LEU A 74 11.00 9.44 -6.24
N ASP A 75 11.18 8.45 -5.36
CA ASP A 75 12.46 8.10 -4.78
C ASP A 75 12.64 6.56 -4.76
N PRO A 76 13.33 6.01 -5.78
CA PRO A 76 13.58 4.58 -5.88
C PRO A 76 14.46 4.02 -4.75
N GLU A 77 15.19 4.88 -4.04
CA GLU A 77 16.08 4.51 -2.94
C GLU A 77 15.41 4.71 -1.57
N TYR A 78 14.10 5.01 -1.53
CA TYR A 78 13.42 5.26 -0.27
C TYR A 78 13.18 3.97 0.53
N GLY A 79 14.12 3.66 1.44
CA GLY A 79 14.13 2.40 2.20
C GLY A 79 12.84 2.13 2.99
N LEU A 80 12.22 3.17 3.56
CA LEU A 80 10.94 3.06 4.29
C LEU A 80 9.79 2.63 3.38
N ALA A 81 9.72 3.14 2.14
CA ALA A 81 8.68 2.74 1.19
C ALA A 81 8.84 1.27 0.76
N TRP A 82 10.09 0.82 0.55
CA TRP A 82 10.39 -0.60 0.30
C TRP A 82 10.00 -1.49 1.49
N TYR A 83 10.32 -1.07 2.71
CA TYR A 83 9.95 -1.78 3.93
C TYR A 83 8.43 -1.93 4.06
N LEU A 84 7.70 -0.83 3.90
CA LEU A 84 6.25 -0.80 3.97
C LEU A 84 5.62 -1.70 2.90
N LYS A 85 6.10 -1.64 1.66
CA LYS A 85 5.66 -2.53 0.57
C LYS A 85 5.86 -4.01 0.94
N GLY A 86 6.99 -4.36 1.54
CA GLY A 86 7.26 -5.71 2.05
C GLY A 86 6.29 -6.12 3.16
N VAL A 87 5.95 -5.22 4.09
CA VAL A 87 4.96 -5.46 5.15
C VAL A 87 3.57 -5.73 4.55
N ILE A 88 3.13 -4.89 3.61
CA ILE A 88 1.84 -5.03 2.94
C ILE A 88 1.76 -6.39 2.22
N LEU A 89 2.78 -6.75 1.43
CA LEU A 89 2.84 -8.03 0.73
C LEU A 89 2.85 -9.22 1.70
N THR A 90 3.54 -9.09 2.84
CA THR A 90 3.52 -10.13 3.89
C THR A 90 2.12 -10.28 4.48
N ASN A 91 1.42 -9.17 4.76
CA ASN A 91 0.04 -9.18 5.24
C ASN A 91 -0.93 -9.80 4.20
N MET A 92 -0.62 -9.68 2.91
CA MET A 92 -1.34 -10.34 1.80
C MET A 92 -0.96 -11.82 1.61
N ASN A 93 -0.08 -12.38 2.45
CA ASN A 93 0.52 -13.72 2.30
C ASN A 93 1.34 -13.93 1.00
N MET A 94 1.80 -12.85 0.37
CA MET A 94 2.64 -12.86 -0.84
C MET A 94 4.13 -12.80 -0.45
N THR A 95 4.57 -13.73 0.39
CA THR A 95 5.91 -13.71 1.02
C THR A 95 7.06 -13.79 0.00
N GLY A 96 6.86 -14.45 -1.13
CA GLY A 96 7.85 -14.51 -2.20
C GLY A 96 8.14 -13.15 -2.85
N GLU A 97 7.16 -12.25 -2.89
CA GLU A 97 7.28 -10.91 -3.45
C GLU A 97 7.71 -9.89 -2.39
N ALA A 98 7.43 -10.17 -1.11
CA ALA A 98 7.89 -9.35 0.01
C ALA A 98 9.42 -9.41 0.21
N ALA A 99 10.04 -10.58 -0.01
CA ALA A 99 11.48 -10.78 0.18
C ALA A 99 12.36 -9.74 -0.56
N PRO A 100 12.22 -9.53 -1.89
CA PRO A 100 13.02 -8.52 -2.59
C PRO A 100 12.74 -7.09 -2.11
N CYS A 101 11.52 -6.80 -1.61
CA CYS A 101 11.21 -5.49 -1.03
C CYS A 101 12.00 -5.26 0.26
N PHE A 102 12.09 -6.26 1.13
CA PHE A 102 12.89 -6.19 2.35
C PHE A 102 14.39 -6.13 2.11
N GLU A 103 14.89 -6.82 1.08
CA GLU A 103 16.29 -6.70 0.65
C GLU A 103 16.62 -5.27 0.17
N ASN A 104 15.74 -4.66 -0.62
CA ASN A 104 15.91 -3.26 -1.04
C ASN A 104 15.79 -2.30 0.16
N ALA A 105 14.88 -2.55 1.09
CA ALA A 105 14.72 -1.74 2.29
C ALA A 105 16.02 -1.64 3.10
N THR A 106 16.66 -2.77 3.39
CA THR A 106 17.93 -2.80 4.14
C THR A 106 19.13 -2.35 3.31
N ARG A 107 19.07 -2.51 1.98
CA ARG A 107 20.11 -2.00 1.07
C ARG A 107 20.19 -0.48 1.10
N TYR A 108 19.04 0.20 1.05
CA TYR A 108 19.00 1.66 1.02
C TYR A 108 18.96 2.29 2.41
N ASP A 109 18.36 1.61 3.39
CA ASP A 109 18.42 1.98 4.80
C ASP A 109 18.78 0.77 5.67
N PRO A 110 20.08 0.56 5.93
CA PRO A 110 20.56 -0.51 6.81
C PRO A 110 19.99 -0.45 8.24
N GLY A 111 19.47 0.70 8.69
CA GLY A 111 18.82 0.84 9.99
C GLY A 111 17.55 0.00 10.13
N LEU A 112 16.92 -0.35 9.00
CA LEU A 112 15.69 -1.16 8.96
C LEU A 112 15.95 -2.67 9.15
N GLU A 113 17.21 -3.11 9.16
CA GLU A 113 17.56 -4.54 9.24
C GLU A 113 16.90 -5.27 10.42
N LYS A 114 16.91 -4.65 11.61
CA LYS A 114 16.28 -5.24 12.80
C LYS A 114 14.76 -5.39 12.64
N GLY A 115 14.10 -4.40 12.03
CA GLY A 115 12.67 -4.43 11.76
C GLY A 115 12.32 -5.53 10.76
N VAL A 116 13.10 -5.62 9.68
CA VAL A 116 12.96 -6.68 8.66
C VAL A 116 13.14 -8.07 9.27
N GLN A 117 14.17 -8.28 10.10
CA GLN A 117 14.41 -9.56 10.77
C GLN A 117 13.27 -9.94 11.72
N ALA A 118 12.65 -8.99 12.41
CA ALA A 118 11.51 -9.25 13.27
C ALA A 118 10.29 -9.77 12.49
N ILE A 119 10.11 -9.33 11.24
CA ILE A 119 9.01 -9.78 10.37
C ILE A 119 9.34 -11.13 9.75
N VAL A 120 10.50 -11.25 9.09
CA VAL A 120 10.90 -12.44 8.32
C VAL A 120 11.34 -13.60 9.22
N GLY A 121 11.90 -13.30 10.39
CA GLY A 121 12.32 -14.29 11.38
C GLY A 121 11.14 -14.98 12.07
N ASN A 122 9.96 -14.36 12.09
CA ASN A 122 8.74 -14.89 12.69
C ASN A 122 7.93 -15.79 11.73
N THR A 123 8.38 -15.93 10.49
CA THR A 123 7.70 -16.69 9.41
C THR A 123 8.28 -18.10 9.21
N ARG A 124 9.06 -18.64 10.16
CA ARG A 124 9.69 -19.98 10.13
C ARG A 124 9.00 -20.99 11.03
#